data_AF-A0A0B2WQV7-F1
#
_entry.id   AF-A0A0B2WQV7-F1
#
_cell.length_a   1.000
_cell.length_b   1.000
_cell.length_c   1.000
_cell.angle_alpha   90.00
_cell.angle_beta   90.00
_cell.angle_gamma   90.00
#
_symmetry.space_group_name_H-M   'P 1'
#
loop_
_entity.id
_entity.type
_entity.pdbx_description
1 polymer ?
#
loop_
_entity_poly.entity_id
_entity_poly.type
_entity_poly.pdbx_seq_one_letter_code
_entity_poly.pdbx_strand_id
1 'polypeptide(L)'
;MMDTSIVATSLYAVGTEFRDLDNVNWVALSYTLAYMGCAVVFSRVSDIAGRRDAFVLASVVFVAFSLACGFARSLHQLIAFRALQGVGGSGLYSLSMVMLPELSPVRLRQYIAAMVGVVVAVAGVLGPVLGGVLTSYATWRWVFWINGPVGAASLATFVISWPDERYLGRRGKHSWKQLDYPGAFLTVAAAVLVVFSFQNAGQARGNAPRQGDDWGSAVFVAPLVVGVVCWAALILWEYAVQTRLSKRFVPVLPLSIFRSGVYASGVINTLLLGLPFLLLIYVVPLGIQIAGGKSALVAGIMLLPMLVAVAVGSIVSGAVNSRKSAITETLLAGSCLMSLGCGLLTTLSTHELDSAKLLGFITLCGMGFGLTVSSSTMIVSIKVAPKDYGK
;
A
#
# COMPACT_ATOMS: atom_id res chain seq x y z
N MET A 1 -2.14 6.66 1.72
CA MET A 1 -2.98 6.02 2.76
C MET A 1 -4.29 6.75 2.93
N MET A 2 -4.27 8.03 3.33
CA MET A 2 -5.53 8.79 3.44
C MET A 2 -6.29 8.84 2.10
N ASP A 3 -5.63 9.23 1.01
CA ASP A 3 -6.25 9.31 -0.33
C ASP A 3 -6.93 8.00 -0.79
N THR A 4 -6.26 6.85 -0.65
CA THR A 4 -6.82 5.54 -1.01
C THR A 4 -8.10 5.22 -0.24
N SER A 5 -8.14 5.57 1.05
CA SER A 5 -9.29 5.30 1.91
C SER A 5 -10.44 6.30 1.70
N ILE A 6 -10.15 7.59 1.46
CA ILE A 6 -11.17 8.60 1.11
C ILE A 6 -11.90 8.16 -0.17
N VAL A 7 -11.15 7.71 -1.17
CA VAL A 7 -11.70 7.37 -2.49
C VAL A 7 -12.55 6.12 -2.46
N ALA A 8 -12.15 5.13 -1.65
CA ALA A 8 -12.98 3.94 -1.43
C ALA A 8 -14.39 4.30 -0.94
N THR A 9 -14.53 5.34 -0.11
CA THR A 9 -15.85 5.81 0.36
C THR A 9 -16.61 6.65 -0.66
N SER A 10 -15.93 7.30 -1.60
CA SER A 10 -16.57 8.14 -2.63
C SER A 10 -16.86 7.39 -3.94
N LEU A 11 -16.40 6.14 -4.08
CA LEU A 11 -16.49 5.36 -5.32
C LEU A 11 -17.93 5.26 -5.84
N TYR A 12 -18.89 5.02 -4.94
CA TYR A 12 -20.31 4.91 -5.32
C TYR A 12 -20.85 6.23 -5.92
N ALA A 13 -20.55 7.36 -5.29
CA ALA A 13 -20.99 8.68 -5.77
C ALA A 13 -20.37 9.05 -7.12
N VAL A 14 -19.12 8.64 -7.37
CA VAL A 14 -18.47 8.81 -8.68
C VAL A 14 -19.20 7.98 -9.74
N GLY A 15 -19.53 6.72 -9.43
CA GLY A 15 -20.17 5.81 -10.38
C GLY A 15 -21.60 6.23 -10.73
N THR A 16 -22.34 6.81 -9.78
CA THR A 16 -23.69 7.34 -10.06
C THR A 16 -23.66 8.60 -10.92
N GLU A 17 -22.69 9.50 -10.73
CA GLU A 17 -22.57 10.71 -11.56
C GLU A 17 -22.17 10.40 -13.00
N PHE A 18 -21.22 9.47 -13.20
CA PHE A 18 -20.79 9.05 -14.54
C PHE A 18 -21.71 7.99 -15.18
N ARG A 19 -22.76 7.53 -14.46
CA ARG A 19 -23.69 6.46 -14.87
C ARG A 19 -22.97 5.18 -15.31
N ASP A 20 -21.83 4.90 -14.71
CA ASP A 20 -20.98 3.74 -15.02
C ASP A 20 -20.39 3.20 -13.71
N LEU A 21 -21.21 2.38 -13.04
CA LEU A 21 -20.86 1.70 -11.79
C LEU A 21 -19.92 0.51 -12.03
N ASP A 22 -19.94 -0.05 -13.24
CA ASP A 22 -19.18 -1.26 -13.58
C ASP A 22 -17.68 -0.93 -13.68
N ASN A 23 -17.36 0.20 -14.31
CA ASN A 23 -15.98 0.65 -14.47
C ASN A 23 -15.48 1.51 -13.30
N VAL A 24 -16.31 1.90 -12.34
CA VAL A 24 -15.87 2.80 -11.26
C VAL A 24 -14.79 2.19 -10.36
N ASN A 25 -14.76 0.86 -10.25
CA ASN A 25 -13.72 0.18 -9.50
C ASN A 25 -12.32 0.44 -10.10
N TRP A 26 -12.22 0.66 -11.43
CA TRP A 26 -10.95 1.01 -12.08
C TRP A 26 -10.31 2.29 -11.55
N VAL A 27 -11.08 3.19 -10.93
CA VAL A 27 -10.56 4.40 -10.28
C VAL A 27 -9.64 4.04 -9.10
N ALA A 28 -10.03 3.07 -8.28
CA ALA A 28 -9.22 2.59 -7.16
C ALA A 28 -8.12 1.61 -7.62
N LEU A 29 -8.45 0.76 -8.61
CA LEU A 29 -7.53 -0.26 -9.11
C LEU A 29 -6.35 0.37 -9.84
N SER A 30 -6.58 1.30 -10.77
CA SER A 30 -5.51 1.97 -11.54
C SER A 30 -4.49 2.66 -10.64
N TYR A 31 -4.95 3.33 -9.59
CA TYR A 31 -4.07 3.90 -8.56
C TYR A 31 -3.24 2.82 -7.86
N THR A 32 -3.88 1.74 -7.42
CA THR A 32 -3.20 0.66 -6.66
C THR A 32 -2.19 -0.09 -7.52
N LEU A 33 -2.51 -0.34 -8.79
CA LEU A 33 -1.63 -0.93 -9.79
C LEU A 33 -0.36 -0.09 -10.00
N ALA A 34 -0.53 1.20 -10.30
CA ALA A 34 0.59 2.12 -10.44
C ALA A 34 1.39 2.26 -9.13
N TYR A 35 0.69 2.29 -7.99
CA TYR A 35 1.29 2.40 -6.68
C TYR A 35 2.20 1.21 -6.35
N MET A 36 1.75 -0.02 -6.61
CA MET A 36 2.54 -1.23 -6.35
C MET A 36 3.72 -1.39 -7.31
N GLY A 37 3.51 -1.12 -8.60
CA GLY A 37 4.57 -1.26 -9.61
C GLY A 37 5.70 -0.25 -9.43
N CYS A 38 5.37 1.03 -9.22
CA CYS A 38 6.35 2.11 -9.22
C CYS A 38 7.12 2.27 -7.90
N ALA A 39 6.68 1.60 -6.82
CA ALA A 39 7.28 1.69 -5.49
C ALA A 39 8.78 1.38 -5.48
N VAL A 40 9.20 0.34 -6.23
CA VAL A 40 10.61 -0.10 -6.32
C VAL A 40 11.42 0.80 -7.24
N VAL A 41 10.80 1.33 -8.30
CA VAL A 41 11.49 2.24 -9.22
C VAL A 41 11.83 3.55 -8.52
N PHE A 42 10.87 4.12 -7.78
CA PHE A 42 11.08 5.37 -7.06
C PHE A 42 12.13 5.27 -5.96
N SER A 43 12.20 4.15 -5.23
CA SER A 43 13.23 3.95 -4.22
C SER A 43 14.63 3.97 -4.84
N ARG A 44 14.83 3.32 -5.99
CA ARG A 44 16.11 3.30 -6.70
C ARG A 44 16.48 4.62 -7.36
N VAL A 45 15.51 5.28 -7.99
CA VAL A 45 15.74 6.62 -8.55
C VAL A 45 16.19 7.59 -7.46
N SER A 46 15.64 7.47 -6.24
CA SER A 46 16.05 8.32 -5.12
C SER A 46 17.44 8.02 -4.54
N ASP A 47 17.96 6.81 -4.71
CA ASP A 47 19.35 6.50 -4.33
C ASP A 47 20.35 7.28 -5.20
N ILE A 48 19.95 7.65 -6.42
CA ILE A 48 20.78 8.33 -7.42
C ILE A 48 20.51 9.84 -7.47
N ALA A 49 19.26 10.22 -7.67
CA ALA A 49 18.84 11.63 -7.78
C ALA A 49 18.92 12.36 -6.44
N GLY A 50 19.04 11.62 -5.33
CA GLY A 50 18.99 12.16 -3.98
C GLY A 50 17.60 12.01 -3.38
N ARG A 51 17.57 11.68 -2.09
CA ARG A 51 16.34 11.44 -1.33
C ARG A 51 15.41 12.66 -1.33
N ARG A 52 15.98 13.86 -1.17
CA ARG A 52 15.24 15.13 -1.14
C ARG A 52 14.49 15.37 -2.46
N ASP A 53 15.22 15.38 -3.58
CA ASP A 53 14.66 15.73 -4.88
C ASP A 53 13.66 14.70 -5.37
N ALA A 54 13.91 13.41 -5.11
CA ALA A 54 12.95 12.35 -5.42
C ALA A 54 11.66 12.47 -4.61
N PHE A 55 11.73 12.85 -3.32
CA PHE A 55 10.55 13.06 -2.48
C PHE A 55 9.75 14.28 -2.92
N VAL A 56 10.43 15.38 -3.27
CA VAL A 56 9.79 16.59 -3.81
C VAL A 56 9.10 16.27 -5.13
N LEU A 57 9.77 15.58 -6.05
CA LEU A 57 9.19 15.17 -7.33
C LEU A 57 7.96 14.28 -7.13
N ALA A 58 8.04 13.27 -6.26
CA ALA A 58 6.92 12.40 -5.94
C ALA A 58 5.72 13.17 -5.36
N SER A 59 6.01 14.14 -4.48
CA SER A 59 4.99 15.02 -3.88
C SER A 59 4.30 15.90 -4.94
N VAL A 60 5.08 16.52 -5.82
CA VAL A 60 4.55 17.38 -6.89
C VAL A 60 3.70 16.58 -7.86
N VAL A 61 4.17 15.41 -8.30
CA VAL A 61 3.42 14.49 -9.17
C VAL A 61 2.11 14.09 -8.49
N PHE A 62 2.17 13.67 -7.23
CA PHE A 62 0.97 13.28 -6.47
C PHE A 62 -0.05 14.42 -6.38
N VAL A 63 0.37 15.62 -6.00
CA VAL A 63 -0.53 16.78 -5.84
C VAL A 63 -1.10 17.24 -7.17
N ALA A 64 -0.27 17.35 -8.21
CA ALA A 64 -0.70 17.82 -9.53
C ALA A 64 -1.76 16.88 -10.14
N PHE A 65 -1.52 15.57 -10.11
CA PHE A 65 -2.48 14.60 -10.63
C PHE A 65 -3.69 14.43 -9.72
N SER A 66 -3.56 14.64 -8.40
CA SER A 66 -4.73 14.70 -7.51
C SER A 66 -5.65 15.85 -7.90
N LEU A 67 -5.12 17.05 -8.13
CA LEU A 67 -5.92 18.18 -8.61
C LEU A 67 -6.54 17.90 -9.98
N ALA A 68 -5.79 17.29 -10.90
CA ALA A 68 -6.29 16.91 -12.23
C ALA A 68 -7.48 15.94 -12.16
N CYS A 69 -7.47 14.98 -11.23
CA CYS A 69 -8.60 14.10 -10.98
C CYS A 69 -9.87 14.85 -10.55
N GLY A 70 -9.74 15.92 -9.75
CA GLY A 70 -10.87 16.77 -9.36
C GLY A 70 -11.52 17.51 -10.54
N PHE A 71 -10.75 17.78 -11.61
CA PHE A 71 -11.23 18.41 -12.83
C PHE A 71 -11.61 17.41 -13.94
N ALA A 72 -11.60 16.11 -13.66
CA ALA A 72 -11.95 15.09 -14.64
C ALA A 72 -13.40 15.24 -15.14
N ARG A 73 -13.56 15.14 -16.46
CA ARG A 73 -14.85 15.24 -17.16
C ARG A 73 -15.40 13.89 -17.63
N SER A 74 -14.58 12.85 -17.63
CA SER A 74 -14.97 11.48 -17.98
C SER A 74 -14.31 10.46 -17.05
N LEU A 75 -14.92 9.29 -16.93
CA LEU A 75 -14.40 8.20 -16.11
C LEU A 75 -13.02 7.72 -16.60
N HIS A 76 -12.82 7.58 -17.91
CA HIS A 76 -11.52 7.19 -18.48
C HIS A 76 -10.41 8.21 -18.16
N GLN A 77 -10.74 9.51 -18.20
CA GLN A 77 -9.80 10.56 -17.82
C GLN A 77 -9.46 10.49 -16.33
N LEU A 78 -10.45 10.22 -15.47
CA LEU A 78 -10.25 10.03 -14.04
C LEU A 78 -9.34 8.83 -13.75
N ILE A 79 -9.54 7.72 -14.45
CA ILE A 79 -8.71 6.50 -14.35
C ILE A 79 -7.26 6.80 -14.78
N ALA A 80 -7.06 7.51 -15.89
CA ALA A 80 -5.73 7.88 -16.36
C ALA A 80 -4.98 8.79 -15.37
N PHE A 81 -5.65 9.82 -14.84
CA PHE A 81 -5.06 10.68 -13.81
C PHE A 81 -4.81 9.94 -12.50
N ARG A 82 -5.66 8.98 -12.12
CA ARG A 82 -5.47 8.11 -10.96
C ARG A 82 -4.25 7.21 -11.10
N ALA A 83 -4.01 6.64 -12.26
CA ALA A 83 -2.80 5.88 -12.53
C ALA A 83 -1.55 6.75 -12.31
N LEU A 84 -1.53 7.97 -12.88
CA LEU A 84 -0.41 8.92 -12.72
C LEU A 84 -0.25 9.41 -11.27
N GLN A 85 -1.35 9.61 -10.55
CA GLN A 85 -1.33 9.93 -9.13
C GLN A 85 -0.74 8.78 -8.29
N GLY A 86 -1.04 7.53 -8.66
CA GLY A 86 -0.49 6.32 -8.01
C GLY A 86 1.03 6.23 -8.10
N VAL A 87 1.61 6.66 -9.23
CA VAL A 87 3.07 6.76 -9.42
C VAL A 87 3.69 7.68 -8.37
N GLY A 88 3.15 8.89 -8.18
CA GLY A 88 3.60 9.83 -7.14
C GLY A 88 3.38 9.28 -5.72
N GLY A 89 2.23 8.64 -5.49
CA GLY A 89 1.88 8.01 -4.22
C GLY A 89 2.86 6.92 -3.79
N SER A 90 3.34 6.10 -4.74
CA SER A 90 4.34 5.05 -4.46
C SER A 90 5.66 5.63 -4.01
N GLY A 91 6.09 6.74 -4.63
CA GLY A 91 7.31 7.44 -4.27
C GLY A 91 7.20 7.99 -2.86
N LEU A 92 6.09 8.66 -2.54
CA LEU A 92 5.87 9.22 -1.20
C LEU A 92 5.96 8.14 -0.11
N TYR A 93 5.33 6.99 -0.30
CA TYR A 93 5.35 5.92 0.69
C TYR A 93 6.72 5.24 0.80
N SER A 94 7.27 4.76 -0.32
CA SER A 94 8.57 4.06 -0.34
C SER A 94 9.69 4.94 0.20
N LEU A 95 9.75 6.20 -0.25
CA LEU A 95 10.80 7.13 0.19
C LEU A 95 10.69 7.47 1.66
N SER A 96 9.47 7.66 2.17
CA SER A 96 9.27 7.89 3.61
C SER A 96 9.82 6.73 4.44
N MET A 97 9.56 5.48 4.03
CA MET A 97 10.02 4.29 4.75
C MET A 97 11.55 4.14 4.75
N VAL A 98 12.22 4.65 3.72
CA VAL A 98 13.69 4.60 3.62
C VAL A 98 14.34 5.80 4.31
N MET A 99 13.78 6.99 4.17
CA MET A 99 14.35 8.23 4.71
C MET A 99 14.26 8.31 6.23
N LEU A 100 13.15 7.85 6.82
CA LEU A 100 12.95 7.87 8.27
C LEU A 100 14.08 7.16 9.05
N PRO A 101 14.43 5.89 8.77
CA PRO A 101 15.52 5.19 9.48
C PRO A 101 16.92 5.68 9.10
N GLU A 102 17.10 6.31 7.94
CA GLU A 102 18.37 6.90 7.50
C GLU A 102 18.69 8.22 8.22
N LEU A 103 17.69 9.08 8.40
CA LEU A 103 17.84 10.39 9.06
C LEU A 103 17.86 10.28 10.59
N SER A 104 17.38 9.17 11.14
CA SER A 104 17.21 9.02 12.58
C SER A 104 18.39 8.32 13.27
N PRO A 105 18.78 8.76 14.48
CA PRO A 105 19.77 8.07 15.30
C PRO A 105 19.35 6.62 15.59
N VAL A 106 20.30 5.68 15.65
CA VAL A 106 20.04 4.25 15.87
C VAL A 106 19.17 3.99 17.10
N ARG A 107 19.33 4.79 18.17
CA ARG A 107 18.56 4.69 19.42
C ARG A 107 17.07 5.03 19.27
N LEU A 108 16.72 5.85 18.28
CA LEU A 108 15.34 6.30 18.02
C LEU A 108 14.60 5.43 16.99
N ARG A 109 15.28 4.48 16.33
CA ARG A 109 14.68 3.63 15.29
C ARG A 109 13.45 2.84 15.76
N GLN A 110 13.42 2.42 17.03
CA GLN A 110 12.27 1.76 17.64
C GLN A 110 11.02 2.67 17.72
N TYR A 111 11.20 3.97 17.91
CA TYR A 111 10.10 4.94 17.98
C TYR A 111 9.56 5.31 16.60
N ILE A 112 10.41 5.25 15.56
CA ILE A 112 10.00 5.52 14.17
C ILE A 112 8.91 4.55 13.73
N ALA A 113 9.10 3.25 13.97
CA ALA A 113 8.10 2.24 13.61
C ALA A 113 6.75 2.51 14.30
N ALA A 114 6.79 2.94 15.57
CA ALA A 114 5.60 3.34 16.30
C ALA A 114 4.95 4.62 15.73
N MET A 115 5.73 5.66 15.40
CA MET A 115 5.22 6.88 14.77
C MET A 115 4.60 6.62 13.40
N VAL A 116 5.25 5.80 12.57
CA VAL A 116 4.70 5.34 11.29
C VAL A 116 3.37 4.63 11.51
N GLY A 117 3.31 3.70 12.47
CA GLY A 117 2.07 3.00 12.82
C GLY A 117 0.94 3.96 13.22
N VAL A 118 1.24 4.97 14.04
CA VAL A 118 0.27 6.01 14.43
C VAL A 118 -0.18 6.82 13.23
N VAL A 119 0.74 7.28 12.37
CA VAL A 119 0.39 8.05 11.16
C VAL A 119 -0.47 7.22 10.22
N VAL A 120 -0.15 5.94 10.01
CA VAL A 120 -0.95 5.04 9.17
C VAL A 120 -2.35 4.83 9.77
N ALA A 121 -2.45 4.63 11.09
CA ALA A 121 -3.73 4.49 11.78
C ALA A 121 -4.57 5.76 11.67
N VAL A 122 -3.99 6.93 11.97
CA VAL A 122 -4.67 8.23 11.89
C VAL A 122 -5.08 8.53 10.45
N ALA A 123 -4.21 8.31 9.47
CA ALA A 123 -4.52 8.51 8.05
C ALA A 123 -5.60 7.53 7.56
N GLY A 124 -5.56 6.28 8.04
CA GLY A 124 -6.59 5.28 7.77
C GLY A 124 -7.93 5.69 8.37
N VAL A 125 -7.95 6.30 9.56
CA VAL A 125 -9.17 6.71 10.29
C VAL A 125 -9.77 7.95 9.66
N LEU A 126 -8.94 8.96 9.41
CA LEU A 126 -9.37 10.21 8.80
C LEU A 126 -9.84 10.02 7.37
N GLY A 127 -9.32 9.03 6.65
CA GLY A 127 -9.67 8.81 5.25
C GLY A 127 -11.17 8.58 5.02
N PRO A 128 -11.76 7.49 5.53
CA PRO A 128 -13.18 7.21 5.37
C PRO A 128 -14.10 8.25 6.01
N VAL A 129 -13.69 8.86 7.14
CA VAL A 129 -14.49 9.90 7.80
C VAL A 129 -14.53 11.17 6.95
N LEU A 130 -13.38 11.68 6.50
CA LEU A 130 -13.32 12.84 5.62
C LEU A 130 -13.97 12.55 4.28
N GLY A 131 -13.77 11.36 3.71
CA GLY A 131 -14.43 10.95 2.46
C GLY A 131 -15.93 10.87 2.58
N GLY A 132 -16.43 10.29 3.68
CA GLY A 132 -17.85 10.28 4.00
C GLY A 132 -18.43 11.68 4.16
N VAL A 133 -17.79 12.56 4.93
CA VAL A 133 -18.23 13.95 5.12
C VAL A 133 -18.22 14.72 3.80
N LEU A 134 -17.11 14.69 3.07
CA LEU A 134 -16.95 15.43 1.81
C LEU A 134 -17.91 14.92 0.73
N THR A 135 -18.18 13.62 0.67
CA THR A 135 -19.12 13.05 -0.31
C THR A 135 -20.58 13.30 0.10
N SER A 136 -20.89 13.39 1.40
CA SER A 136 -22.26 13.60 1.87
C SER A 136 -22.67 15.08 1.87
N TYR A 137 -21.75 15.99 2.17
CA TYR A 137 -22.04 17.43 2.31
C TYR A 137 -21.48 18.27 1.15
N ALA A 138 -20.59 17.72 0.32
CA ALA A 138 -20.03 18.37 -0.85
C ALA A 138 -20.01 17.42 -2.05
N THR A 139 -19.37 17.84 -3.15
CA THR A 139 -19.18 16.99 -4.35
C THR A 139 -17.97 16.06 -4.17
N TRP A 140 -18.01 14.86 -4.75
CA TRP A 140 -16.88 13.91 -4.77
C TRP A 140 -15.56 14.53 -5.27
N ARG A 141 -15.61 15.60 -6.07
CA ARG A 141 -14.42 16.34 -6.53
C ARG A 141 -13.58 16.92 -5.37
N TRP A 142 -14.21 17.25 -4.24
CA TRP A 142 -13.50 17.77 -3.06
C TRP A 142 -12.57 16.75 -2.39
N VAL A 143 -12.84 15.45 -2.56
CA VAL A 143 -11.94 14.36 -2.15
C VAL A 143 -10.56 14.51 -2.79
N PHE A 144 -10.51 15.08 -4.00
CA PHE A 144 -9.29 15.30 -4.74
C PHE A 144 -8.67 16.67 -4.46
N TRP A 145 -9.51 17.71 -4.36
CA TRP A 145 -9.02 19.06 -4.08
C TRP A 145 -8.41 19.21 -2.69
N ILE A 146 -8.88 18.47 -1.67
CA ILE A 146 -8.31 18.51 -0.31
C ILE A 146 -6.85 18.03 -0.26
N ASN A 147 -6.45 17.14 -1.17
CA ASN A 147 -5.06 16.69 -1.26
C ASN A 147 -4.12 17.81 -1.72
N GLY A 148 -4.64 18.84 -2.41
CA GLY A 148 -3.89 20.02 -2.81
C GLY A 148 -3.25 20.76 -1.63
N PRO A 149 -4.04 21.37 -0.72
CA PRO A 149 -3.51 22.10 0.43
C PRO A 149 -2.77 21.19 1.41
N VAL A 150 -3.25 19.96 1.65
CA VAL A 150 -2.58 19.00 2.56
C VAL A 150 -1.23 18.57 1.99
N GLY A 151 -1.16 18.25 0.71
CA GLY A 151 0.07 17.91 0.00
C GLY A 151 1.05 19.08 -0.07
N ALA A 152 0.56 20.29 -0.33
CA ALA A 152 1.40 21.49 -0.34
C ALA A 152 1.97 21.81 1.06
N ALA A 153 1.15 21.72 2.12
CA ALA A 153 1.60 21.96 3.49
C ALA A 153 2.63 20.90 3.95
N SER A 154 2.40 19.62 3.63
CA SER A 154 3.37 18.56 3.94
C SER A 154 4.68 18.74 3.18
N LEU A 155 4.62 19.11 1.89
CA LEU A 155 5.80 19.41 1.09
C LEU A 155 6.58 20.63 1.63
N ALA A 156 5.88 21.71 2.00
CA ALA A 156 6.50 22.89 2.59
C ALA A 156 7.18 22.56 3.91
N THR A 157 6.50 21.83 4.80
CA THR A 157 7.06 21.39 6.08
C THR A 157 8.29 20.51 5.87
N PHE A 158 8.25 19.61 4.89
CA PHE A 158 9.37 18.76 4.53
C PHE A 158 10.57 19.57 4.02
N VAL A 159 10.35 20.53 3.13
CA VAL A 159 11.43 21.37 2.56
C VAL A 159 12.06 22.26 3.63
N ILE A 160 11.27 22.81 4.55
CA ILE A 160 11.73 23.67 5.65
C ILE A 160 12.48 22.86 6.72
N SER A 161 12.00 21.65 7.03
CA SER A 161 12.58 20.79 8.07
C SER A 161 13.73 19.93 7.56
N TRP A 162 14.08 20.04 6.27
CA TRP A 162 15.13 19.22 5.68
C TRP A 162 16.50 19.59 6.27
N PRO A 163 17.24 18.65 6.86
CA PRO A 163 18.51 18.96 7.50
C PRO A 163 19.56 19.44 6.50
N ASP A 164 20.39 20.39 6.94
CA ASP A 164 21.50 20.95 6.18
C ASP A 164 22.40 19.84 5.60
N GLU A 165 22.85 19.98 4.37
CA GLU A 165 23.70 19.00 3.66
C GLU A 165 24.97 18.62 4.44
N ARG A 166 25.39 19.47 5.37
CA ARG A 166 26.53 19.26 6.29
C ARG A 166 26.32 18.10 7.27
N TYR A 167 25.07 17.76 7.60
CA TYR A 167 24.73 16.66 8.51
C TYR A 167 24.36 15.36 7.77
N LEU A 168 24.13 15.44 6.47
CA LEU A 168 23.86 14.29 5.63
C LEU A 168 25.20 13.65 5.26
N GLY A 169 25.42 12.43 5.74
CA GLY A 169 26.61 11.64 5.40
C GLY A 169 26.80 11.63 3.88
N ARG A 170 28.01 11.98 3.42
CA ARG A 170 28.38 12.09 2.01
C ARG A 170 28.26 10.71 1.33
N ARG A 171 27.06 10.35 0.86
CA ARG A 171 26.89 9.15 0.02
C ARG A 171 27.50 9.44 -1.34
N GLY A 172 28.37 8.55 -1.80
CA GLY A 172 28.93 8.63 -3.15
C GLY A 172 27.79 8.71 -4.15
N LYS A 173 27.84 9.69 -5.06
CA LYS A 173 26.90 9.80 -6.17
C LYS A 173 26.96 8.49 -6.97
N HIS A 174 26.00 7.59 -6.75
CA HIS A 174 25.85 6.43 -7.61
C HIS A 174 25.55 6.95 -9.01
N SER A 175 26.31 6.51 -10.01
CA SER A 175 26.12 6.97 -11.38
C SER A 175 24.80 6.40 -11.92
N TRP A 176 24.06 7.19 -12.70
CA TRP A 176 22.88 6.76 -13.46
C TRP A 176 23.10 5.48 -14.30
N LYS A 177 24.37 5.14 -14.59
CA LYS A 177 24.79 3.92 -15.29
C LYS A 177 24.77 2.64 -14.43
N GLN A 178 24.69 2.76 -13.11
CA GLN A 178 24.62 1.61 -12.18
C GLN A 178 23.17 1.21 -11.86
N LEU A 179 22.18 1.96 -12.37
CA LEU A 179 20.77 1.63 -12.18
C LEU A 179 20.38 0.44 -13.06
N ASP A 180 19.76 -0.54 -12.43
CA ASP A 180 19.24 -1.73 -13.11
C ASP A 180 17.90 -1.41 -13.78
N TYR A 181 17.93 -0.69 -14.90
CA TYR A 181 16.74 -0.37 -15.70
C TYR A 181 15.96 -1.62 -16.13
N PRO A 182 16.62 -2.72 -16.58
CA PRO A 182 15.91 -3.96 -16.89
C PRO A 182 15.22 -4.53 -15.65
N GLY A 183 15.92 -4.68 -14.52
CA GLY A 183 15.33 -5.19 -13.28
C GLY A 183 14.15 -4.35 -12.80
N ALA A 184 14.26 -3.03 -12.86
CA ALA A 184 13.18 -2.11 -12.51
C ALA A 184 11.96 -2.27 -13.44
N PHE A 185 12.16 -2.34 -14.75
CA PHE A 185 11.08 -2.55 -15.72
C PHE A 185 10.40 -3.90 -15.54
N LEU A 186 11.19 -4.97 -15.39
CA LEU A 186 10.68 -6.32 -15.14
C LEU A 186 9.90 -6.39 -13.83
N THR A 187 10.32 -5.69 -12.78
CA THR A 187 9.60 -5.65 -11.49
C THR A 187 8.23 -5.01 -11.66
N VAL A 188 8.17 -3.85 -12.34
CA VAL A 188 6.91 -3.15 -12.61
C VAL A 188 6.01 -4.03 -13.47
N ALA A 189 6.52 -4.57 -14.58
CA ALA A 189 5.75 -5.39 -15.50
C ALA A 189 5.21 -6.66 -14.81
N ALA A 190 6.05 -7.36 -14.05
CA ALA A 190 5.68 -8.57 -13.33
C ALA A 190 4.58 -8.31 -12.29
N ALA A 191 4.70 -7.23 -11.51
CA ALA A 191 3.71 -6.87 -10.50
C ALA A 191 2.38 -6.40 -11.13
N VAL A 192 2.47 -5.47 -12.08
CA VAL A 192 1.28 -4.84 -12.70
C VAL A 192 0.48 -5.84 -13.50
N LEU A 193 1.12 -6.68 -14.33
CA LEU A 193 0.42 -7.62 -15.21
C LEU A 193 -0.30 -8.72 -14.44
N VAL A 194 0.33 -9.28 -13.39
CA VAL A 194 -0.30 -10.30 -12.55
C VAL A 194 -1.51 -9.71 -11.81
N VAL A 195 -1.35 -8.55 -11.18
CA VAL A 195 -2.44 -7.88 -10.45
C VAL A 195 -3.58 -7.51 -11.40
N PHE A 196 -3.26 -6.99 -12.59
CA PHE A 196 -4.24 -6.63 -13.61
C PHE A 196 -5.09 -7.83 -14.04
N SER A 197 -4.48 -8.99 -14.29
CA SER A 197 -5.22 -10.21 -14.65
C SER A 197 -6.25 -10.59 -13.60
N PHE A 198 -5.85 -10.72 -12.32
CA PHE A 198 -6.77 -11.10 -11.25
C PHE A 198 -7.86 -10.07 -11.01
N GLN A 199 -7.54 -8.78 -11.15
CA GLN A 199 -8.53 -7.71 -10.99
C GLN A 199 -9.57 -7.71 -12.12
N ASN A 200 -9.13 -7.90 -13.36
CA ASN A 200 -10.03 -7.96 -14.52
C ASN A 200 -10.98 -9.17 -14.45
N ALA A 201 -10.47 -10.34 -14.04
CA ALA A 201 -11.30 -11.53 -13.80
C ALA A 201 -12.30 -11.33 -12.64
N GLY A 202 -11.94 -10.53 -11.63
CA GLY A 202 -12.84 -10.18 -10.53
C GLY A 202 -14.03 -9.32 -10.97
N GLN A 203 -13.83 -8.39 -11.90
CA GLN A 203 -14.90 -7.54 -12.43
C GLN A 203 -15.83 -8.25 -13.41
N ALA A 204 -15.31 -9.14 -14.25
CA ALA A 204 -16.11 -9.89 -15.22
C ALA A 204 -17.28 -10.66 -14.56
N ARG A 205 -17.09 -11.16 -13.32
CA ARG A 205 -18.12 -11.87 -12.54
C ARG A 205 -19.32 -11.03 -12.12
N GLY A 206 -19.24 -9.70 -12.10
CA GLY A 206 -20.39 -8.82 -11.80
C GLY A 206 -21.39 -8.75 -12.96
N ASN A 207 -20.94 -9.12 -14.17
CA ASN A 207 -21.67 -8.93 -15.41
C ASN A 207 -22.36 -10.24 -15.84
N ALA A 208 -23.54 -10.49 -15.28
CA ALA A 208 -24.51 -11.53 -15.70
C ALA A 208 -24.20 -13.01 -15.36
N PRO A 209 -25.25 -13.84 -15.16
CA PRO A 209 -25.09 -15.25 -14.81
C PRO A 209 -24.78 -16.09 -16.05
N ARG A 210 -23.78 -16.98 -15.91
CA ARG A 210 -23.60 -18.20 -16.73
C ARG A 210 -23.53 -17.97 -18.26
N GLN A 211 -22.35 -17.65 -18.81
CA GLN A 211 -21.90 -18.20 -20.10
C GLN A 211 -20.44 -17.82 -20.40
N GLY A 212 -19.54 -18.81 -20.35
CA GLY A 212 -18.22 -18.76 -20.98
C GLY A 212 -17.04 -18.56 -20.02
N ASP A 213 -15.94 -19.26 -20.28
CA ASP A 213 -14.69 -19.25 -19.50
C ASP A 213 -14.06 -17.85 -19.35
N ASP A 214 -14.47 -17.06 -18.36
CA ASP A 214 -13.80 -15.79 -18.01
C ASP A 214 -12.31 -15.99 -17.68
N TRP A 215 -11.97 -17.16 -17.12
CA TRP A 215 -10.59 -17.58 -16.84
C TRP A 215 -9.84 -18.04 -18.09
N GLY A 216 -10.54 -18.33 -19.18
CA GLY A 216 -9.99 -18.65 -20.50
C GLY A 216 -9.89 -17.43 -21.41
N SER A 217 -10.39 -16.27 -20.99
CA SER A 217 -10.32 -15.03 -21.77
C SER A 217 -8.86 -14.64 -22.04
N ALA A 218 -8.55 -14.29 -23.29
CA ALA A 218 -7.22 -13.82 -23.68
C ALA A 218 -6.76 -12.60 -22.86
N VAL A 219 -7.70 -11.78 -22.38
CA VAL A 219 -7.43 -10.60 -21.54
C VAL A 219 -7.03 -10.99 -20.11
N PHE A 220 -7.34 -12.20 -19.66
CA PHE A 220 -6.86 -12.76 -18.39
C PHE A 220 -5.55 -13.51 -18.56
N VAL A 221 -5.52 -14.47 -19.50
CA VAL A 221 -4.42 -15.43 -19.68
C VAL A 221 -3.17 -14.74 -20.21
N ALA A 222 -3.27 -13.84 -21.19
CA ALA A 222 -2.10 -13.19 -21.78
C ALA A 222 -1.31 -12.34 -20.76
N PRO A 223 -1.92 -11.39 -20.02
CA PRO A 223 -1.18 -10.66 -18.99
C PRO A 223 -0.70 -11.55 -17.83
N LEU A 224 -1.41 -12.64 -17.50
CA LEU A 224 -0.98 -13.54 -16.43
C LEU A 224 0.28 -14.31 -16.84
N VAL A 225 0.28 -14.89 -18.04
CA VAL A 225 1.43 -15.62 -18.59
C VAL A 225 2.61 -14.67 -18.76
N VAL A 226 2.41 -13.48 -19.34
CA VAL A 226 3.49 -12.49 -19.48
C VAL A 226 4.00 -12.05 -18.10
N GLY A 227 3.12 -11.84 -17.13
CA GLY A 227 3.51 -11.48 -15.76
C GLY A 227 4.34 -12.56 -15.06
N VAL A 228 3.96 -13.84 -15.20
CA VAL A 228 4.72 -14.99 -14.67
C VAL A 228 6.07 -15.13 -15.39
N VAL A 229 6.10 -14.94 -16.71
CA VAL A 229 7.35 -14.93 -17.48
C VAL A 229 8.25 -13.77 -17.06
N CYS A 230 7.70 -12.57 -16.81
CA CYS A 230 8.44 -11.44 -16.27
C CYS A 230 8.99 -11.73 -14.86
N TRP A 231 8.23 -12.42 -14.00
CA TRP A 231 8.73 -12.89 -12.70
C TRP A 231 9.90 -13.87 -12.83
N ALA A 232 9.78 -14.86 -13.72
CA ALA A 232 10.84 -15.82 -13.98
C ALA A 232 12.09 -15.13 -14.57
N ALA A 233 11.88 -14.21 -15.51
CA ALA A 233 12.95 -13.41 -16.11
C ALA A 233 13.59 -12.46 -15.10
N LEU A 234 12.84 -11.90 -14.15
CA LEU A 234 13.37 -11.10 -13.05
C LEU A 234 14.27 -11.93 -12.15
N ILE A 235 13.83 -13.12 -11.72
CA ILE A 235 14.63 -14.01 -10.88
C ILE A 235 15.93 -14.41 -11.60
N LEU A 236 15.84 -14.73 -12.89
CA LEU A 236 17.02 -15.07 -13.71
C LEU A 236 17.96 -13.88 -13.89
N TRP A 237 17.41 -12.69 -14.14
CA TRP A 237 18.15 -11.45 -14.27
C TRP A 237 18.88 -11.09 -12.98
N GLU A 238 18.20 -11.15 -11.84
CA GLU A 238 18.80 -10.87 -10.54
C GLU A 238 19.86 -11.90 -10.15
N TYR A 239 19.63 -13.18 -10.46
CA TYR A 239 20.66 -14.21 -10.29
C TYR A 239 21.90 -13.93 -11.14
N ALA A 240 21.72 -13.50 -12.40
CA ALA A 240 22.81 -13.10 -13.28
C ALA A 240 23.52 -11.82 -12.79
N VAL A 241 22.77 -10.85 -12.26
CA VAL A 241 23.33 -9.62 -11.68
C VAL A 241 24.17 -9.94 -10.46
N GLN A 242 23.67 -10.80 -9.57
CA GLN A 242 24.35 -11.18 -8.33
C GLN A 242 25.61 -12.01 -8.58
N THR A 243 25.61 -12.91 -9.57
CA THR A 243 26.73 -13.82 -9.84
C THR A 243 27.77 -13.27 -10.82
N ARG A 244 27.35 -12.52 -11.84
CA ARG A 244 28.24 -12.10 -12.95
C ARG A 244 28.43 -10.59 -13.08
N LEU A 245 27.46 -9.78 -12.65
CA LEU A 245 27.48 -8.32 -12.86
C LEU A 245 27.59 -7.50 -11.56
N SER A 246 27.99 -8.13 -10.45
CA SER A 246 28.09 -7.53 -9.12
C SER A 246 28.99 -6.27 -9.07
N LYS A 247 29.86 -6.07 -10.07
CA LYS A 247 30.71 -4.88 -10.23
C LYS A 247 30.06 -3.73 -11.03
N ARG A 248 28.98 -3.97 -11.78
CA ARG A 248 28.33 -2.98 -12.66
C ARG A 248 26.96 -2.50 -12.17
N PHE A 249 26.18 -3.36 -11.52
CA PHE A 249 24.82 -3.04 -11.09
C PHE A 249 24.60 -3.37 -9.62
N VAL A 250 23.80 -2.55 -8.94
CA VAL A 250 23.33 -2.85 -7.59
C VAL A 250 22.03 -3.65 -7.74
N PRO A 251 21.95 -4.92 -7.28
CA PRO A 251 20.76 -5.75 -7.46
C PRO A 251 19.55 -5.13 -6.78
N VAL A 252 18.40 -5.17 -7.48
CA VAL A 252 17.12 -4.61 -7.02
C VAL A 252 16.59 -5.40 -5.82
N LEU A 253 16.67 -6.72 -5.85
CA LEU A 253 16.31 -7.60 -4.76
C LEU A 253 17.46 -8.61 -4.54
N PRO A 254 18.29 -8.43 -3.50
CA PRO A 254 19.37 -9.35 -3.23
C PRO A 254 18.81 -10.70 -2.76
N LEU A 255 18.78 -11.69 -3.66
CA LEU A 255 18.30 -13.06 -3.40
C LEU A 255 19.04 -13.74 -2.23
N SER A 256 20.21 -13.21 -1.82
CA SER A 256 20.92 -13.65 -0.63
C SER A 256 20.15 -13.42 0.68
N ILE A 257 19.24 -12.44 0.75
CA ILE A 257 18.44 -12.18 1.96
C ILE A 257 17.38 -13.29 2.17
N PHE A 258 16.80 -13.76 1.07
CA PHE A 258 15.83 -14.88 1.05
C PHE A 258 16.45 -16.22 1.44
N ARG A 259 17.78 -16.33 1.42
CA ARG A 259 18.51 -17.50 1.89
C ARG A 259 18.37 -17.71 3.40
N SER A 260 17.97 -16.68 4.15
CA SER A 260 17.63 -16.80 5.56
C SER A 260 16.15 -17.20 5.73
N GLY A 261 15.90 -18.39 6.28
CA GLY A 261 14.53 -18.89 6.48
C GLY A 261 13.65 -17.98 7.34
N VAL A 262 14.24 -17.19 8.25
CA VAL A 262 13.53 -16.21 9.08
C VAL A 262 13.00 -15.03 8.26
N TYR A 263 13.78 -14.51 7.31
CA TYR A 263 13.34 -13.42 6.45
C TYR A 263 12.30 -13.89 5.44
N ALA A 264 12.53 -15.06 4.81
CA ALA A 264 11.57 -15.66 3.90
C ALA A 264 10.21 -15.91 4.58
N SER A 265 10.23 -16.44 5.81
CA SER A 265 9.02 -16.61 6.64
C SER A 265 8.33 -15.27 6.93
N GLY A 266 9.08 -14.23 7.29
CA GLY A 266 8.52 -12.89 7.50
C GLY A 266 7.84 -12.31 6.27
N VAL A 267 8.44 -12.45 5.09
CA VAL A 267 7.85 -12.00 3.81
C VAL A 267 6.59 -12.78 3.46
N ILE A 268 6.62 -14.11 3.56
CA ILE A 268 5.45 -14.96 3.30
C ILE A 268 4.32 -14.60 4.25
N ASN A 269 4.63 -14.42 5.53
CA ASN A 269 3.65 -14.08 6.54
C ASN A 269 3.03 -12.69 6.31
N THR A 270 3.83 -11.68 5.94
CA THR A 270 3.32 -10.36 5.55
C THR A 270 2.46 -10.43 4.28
N LEU A 271 2.83 -11.26 3.30
CA LEU A 271 2.03 -11.46 2.09
C LEU A 271 0.66 -12.08 2.42
N LEU A 272 0.64 -13.16 3.20
CA LEU A 272 -0.58 -13.89 3.54
C LEU A 272 -1.53 -13.08 4.44
N LEU A 273 -1.01 -12.23 5.33
CA LEU A 273 -1.83 -11.39 6.23
C LEU A 273 -2.19 -10.04 5.64
N GLY A 274 -1.42 -9.54 4.67
CA GLY A 274 -1.74 -8.32 3.93
C GLY A 274 -2.97 -8.46 3.05
N LEU A 275 -3.18 -9.64 2.46
CA LEU A 275 -4.35 -9.96 1.62
C LEU A 275 -5.69 -9.75 2.35
N PRO A 276 -5.99 -10.42 3.48
CA PRO A 276 -7.25 -10.24 4.19
C PRO A 276 -7.41 -8.82 4.73
N PHE A 277 -6.32 -8.17 5.16
CA PHE A 277 -6.39 -6.79 5.63
C PHE A 277 -6.87 -5.82 4.55
N LEU A 278 -6.27 -5.88 3.35
CA LEU A 278 -6.70 -5.06 2.21
C LEU A 278 -8.13 -5.40 1.80
N LEU A 279 -8.48 -6.68 1.74
CA LEU A 279 -9.84 -7.13 1.41
C LEU A 279 -10.88 -6.50 2.35
N LEU A 280 -10.64 -6.56 3.67
CA LEU A 280 -11.56 -6.01 4.66
C LEU A 280 -11.72 -4.50 4.57
N ILE A 281 -10.65 -3.77 4.25
CA ILE A 281 -10.72 -2.31 4.06
C ILE A 281 -11.68 -1.91 2.94
N TYR A 282 -11.80 -2.71 1.89
CA TYR A 282 -12.71 -2.43 0.77
C TYR A 282 -14.09 -3.06 0.96
N VAL A 283 -14.14 -4.34 1.34
CA VAL A 283 -15.39 -5.10 1.40
C VAL A 283 -16.29 -4.62 2.54
N VAL A 284 -15.74 -4.26 3.70
CA VAL A 284 -16.56 -3.85 4.85
C VAL A 284 -17.34 -2.55 4.55
N PRO A 285 -16.70 -1.45 4.08
CA PRO A 285 -17.45 -0.24 3.75
C PRO A 285 -18.44 -0.44 2.61
N LEU A 286 -18.05 -1.19 1.57
CA LEU A 286 -18.94 -1.48 0.43
C LEU A 286 -20.15 -2.31 0.87
N GLY A 287 -19.96 -3.32 1.70
CA GLY A 287 -21.05 -4.14 2.25
C GLY A 287 -22.02 -3.32 3.09
N ILE A 288 -21.51 -2.42 3.94
CA ILE A 288 -22.36 -1.54 4.76
C ILE A 288 -23.15 -0.54 3.89
N GLN A 289 -22.54 -0.01 2.82
CA GLN A 289 -23.22 0.93 1.92
C GLN A 289 -24.26 0.25 1.03
N ILE A 290 -23.90 -0.89 0.41
CA ILE A 290 -24.74 -1.58 -0.58
C ILE A 290 -25.80 -2.44 0.11
N ALA A 291 -25.39 -3.34 1.01
CA ALA A 291 -26.29 -4.27 1.68
C ALA A 291 -26.98 -3.65 2.90
N GLY A 292 -26.28 -2.77 3.63
CA GLY A 292 -26.83 -2.05 4.77
C GLY A 292 -27.61 -0.79 4.42
N GLY A 293 -27.54 -0.31 3.16
CA GLY A 293 -28.19 0.92 2.72
C GLY A 293 -27.72 2.18 3.44
N LYS A 294 -26.54 2.13 4.08
CA LYS A 294 -26.04 3.21 4.94
C LYS A 294 -25.23 4.24 4.16
N SER A 295 -25.19 5.45 4.70
CA SER A 295 -24.33 6.50 4.14
C SER A 295 -22.85 6.14 4.25
N ALA A 296 -22.05 6.70 3.32
CA ALA A 296 -20.60 6.53 3.31
C ALA A 296 -19.93 6.97 4.63
N LEU A 297 -20.52 7.94 5.33
CA LEU A 297 -20.07 8.41 6.63
C LEU A 297 -20.17 7.33 7.71
N VAL A 298 -21.30 6.63 7.80
CA VAL A 298 -21.47 5.55 8.80
C VAL A 298 -20.55 4.38 8.48
N ALA A 299 -20.43 4.00 7.21
CA ALA A 299 -19.50 2.96 6.77
C ALA A 299 -18.04 3.28 7.14
N GLY A 300 -17.63 4.54 7.00
CA GLY A 300 -16.29 4.99 7.42
C GLY A 300 -16.09 4.95 8.94
N ILE A 301 -17.08 5.39 9.71
CA ILE A 301 -17.05 5.33 11.19
C ILE A 301 -16.95 3.88 11.68
N MET A 302 -17.67 2.96 11.03
CA MET A 302 -17.62 1.54 11.36
C MET A 302 -16.27 0.88 11.10
N LEU A 303 -15.41 1.48 10.28
CA LEU A 303 -14.06 0.97 10.02
C LEU A 303 -13.04 1.43 11.09
N LEU A 304 -13.37 2.45 11.88
CA LEU A 304 -12.47 3.02 12.90
C LEU A 304 -11.97 1.99 13.92
N PRO A 305 -12.82 1.09 14.47
CA PRO A 305 -12.37 0.15 15.50
C PRO A 305 -11.26 -0.77 14.99
N MET A 306 -11.34 -1.22 13.74
CA MET A 306 -10.30 -2.02 13.10
C MET A 306 -8.96 -1.28 13.09
N LEU A 307 -8.97 -0.01 12.68
CA LEU A 307 -7.75 0.80 12.56
C LEU A 307 -7.14 1.17 13.92
N VAL A 308 -7.98 1.46 14.90
CA VAL A 308 -7.55 1.67 16.28
C VAL A 308 -6.90 0.39 16.81
N ALA A 309 -7.51 -0.77 16.55
CA ALA A 309 -6.96 -2.06 16.95
C ALA A 309 -5.60 -2.36 16.27
N VAL A 310 -5.41 -1.96 15.01
CA VAL A 310 -4.09 -2.03 14.34
C VAL A 310 -3.06 -1.19 15.10
N ALA A 311 -3.38 0.06 15.44
CA ALA A 311 -2.46 0.94 16.15
C ALA A 311 -2.07 0.36 17.52
N VAL A 312 -3.07 -0.09 18.28
CA VAL A 312 -2.86 -0.72 19.60
C VAL A 312 -2.04 -1.99 19.46
N GLY A 313 -2.36 -2.86 18.49
CA GLY A 313 -1.62 -4.08 18.21
C GLY A 313 -0.15 -3.81 17.86
N SER A 314 0.13 -2.79 17.05
CA SER A 314 1.51 -2.41 16.72
C SER A 314 2.29 -1.88 17.93
N ILE A 315 1.67 -1.07 18.78
CA ILE A 315 2.31 -0.60 20.03
C ILE A 315 2.61 -1.76 20.98
N VAL A 316 1.64 -2.67 21.16
CA VAL A 316 1.79 -3.85 22.03
C VAL A 316 2.90 -4.76 21.49
N SER A 317 2.92 -5.05 20.19
CA SER A 317 3.99 -5.85 19.57
C SER A 317 5.36 -5.21 19.77
N GLY A 318 5.51 -3.90 19.52
CA GLY A 318 6.78 -3.20 19.71
C GLY A 318 7.26 -3.24 21.17
N ALA A 319 6.36 -3.06 22.14
CA ALA A 319 6.67 -3.13 23.56
C ALA A 319 7.05 -4.54 24.03
N VAL A 320 6.36 -5.58 23.55
CA VAL A 320 6.66 -6.98 23.89
C VAL A 320 7.99 -7.41 23.26
N ASN A 321 8.20 -7.09 21.99
CA ASN A 321 9.40 -7.48 21.25
C ASN A 321 10.65 -6.76 21.74
N SER A 322 10.55 -5.50 22.19
CA SER A 322 11.67 -4.78 22.79
C SER A 322 12.10 -5.33 24.16
N ARG A 323 11.18 -5.90 24.94
CA ARG A 323 11.47 -6.43 26.28
C ARG A 323 11.85 -7.91 26.30
N LYS A 324 11.20 -8.74 25.50
CA LYS A 324 11.30 -10.21 25.58
C LYS A 324 11.93 -10.87 24.36
N SER A 325 12.27 -10.12 23.29
CA SER A 325 12.71 -10.69 22.00
C SER A 325 11.74 -11.76 21.44
N ALA A 326 10.46 -11.71 21.82
CA ALA A 326 9.43 -12.72 21.54
C ALA A 326 8.76 -12.51 20.16
N ILE A 327 9.58 -12.32 19.13
CA ILE A 327 9.13 -11.97 17.77
C ILE A 327 8.26 -13.09 17.16
N THR A 328 8.65 -14.36 17.33
CA THR A 328 7.91 -15.50 16.78
C THR A 328 6.54 -15.66 17.46
N GLU A 329 6.46 -15.44 18.77
CA GLU A 329 5.22 -15.56 19.55
C GLU A 329 4.23 -14.45 19.17
N THR A 330 4.71 -13.21 19.02
CA THR A 330 3.87 -12.08 18.60
C THR A 330 3.38 -12.23 17.15
N LEU A 331 4.21 -12.78 16.26
CA LEU A 331 3.79 -13.17 14.91
C LEU A 331 2.70 -14.23 14.91
N LEU A 332 2.89 -15.33 15.66
CA LEU A 332 1.92 -16.41 15.75
C LEU A 332 0.59 -15.93 16.34
N ALA A 333 0.64 -15.14 17.42
CA ALA A 333 -0.55 -14.55 18.04
C ALA A 333 -1.29 -13.64 17.06
N GLY A 334 -0.57 -12.80 16.30
CA GLY A 334 -1.16 -11.95 15.27
C GLY A 334 -1.85 -12.74 14.16
N SER A 335 -1.19 -13.79 13.66
CA SER A 335 -1.75 -14.67 12.62
C SER A 335 -2.99 -15.42 13.10
N CYS A 336 -2.99 -15.92 14.35
CA CYS A 336 -4.16 -16.57 14.94
C CYS A 336 -5.33 -15.60 15.11
N LEU A 337 -5.08 -14.38 15.62
CA LEU A 337 -6.11 -13.36 15.79
C LEU A 337 -6.74 -12.94 14.44
N MET A 338 -5.91 -12.76 13.41
CA MET A 338 -6.41 -12.44 12.07
C MET A 338 -7.24 -13.59 11.49
N SER A 339 -6.76 -14.83 11.61
CA SER A 339 -7.47 -16.01 11.10
C SER A 339 -8.80 -16.24 11.81
N LEU A 340 -8.81 -16.06 13.14
CA LEU A 340 -10.02 -16.10 13.95
C LEU A 340 -10.97 -14.98 13.52
N GLY A 341 -10.52 -13.73 13.47
CA GLY A 341 -11.36 -12.61 13.06
C GLY A 341 -11.98 -12.82 11.67
N CYS A 342 -11.21 -13.30 10.69
CA CYS A 342 -11.74 -13.64 9.37
C CYS A 342 -12.74 -14.81 9.42
N GLY A 343 -12.47 -15.84 10.23
CA GLY A 343 -13.38 -16.96 10.44
C GLY A 343 -14.68 -16.58 11.15
N LEU A 344 -14.64 -15.62 12.07
CA LEU A 344 -15.85 -15.08 12.69
C LEU A 344 -16.64 -14.21 11.70
N LEU A 345 -15.96 -13.46 10.82
CA LEU A 345 -16.62 -12.65 9.79
C LEU A 345 -17.45 -13.48 8.80
N THR A 346 -17.10 -14.75 8.54
CA THR A 346 -17.91 -15.63 7.66
C THR A 346 -19.22 -16.08 8.30
N THR A 347 -19.37 -15.93 9.62
CA THR A 347 -20.61 -16.28 10.34
C THR A 347 -21.67 -15.18 10.31
N LEU A 348 -21.30 -13.96 9.89
CA LEU A 348 -22.24 -12.85 9.80
C LEU A 348 -23.22 -13.05 8.65
N SER A 349 -24.50 -12.89 8.96
CA SER A 349 -25.57 -12.81 7.97
C SER A 349 -25.70 -11.38 7.42
N THR A 350 -26.28 -11.24 6.21
CA THR A 350 -26.46 -9.93 5.53
C THR A 350 -27.29 -8.92 6.33
N HIS A 351 -28.14 -9.38 7.25
CA HIS A 351 -28.91 -8.52 8.16
C HIS A 351 -28.13 -8.05 9.40
N GLU A 352 -26.99 -8.66 9.73
CA GLU A 352 -26.21 -8.36 10.94
C GLU A 352 -25.05 -7.38 10.69
N LEU A 353 -24.91 -6.83 9.47
CA LEU A 353 -23.83 -5.88 9.12
C LEU A 353 -23.85 -4.58 9.91
N ASP A 354 -24.91 -4.30 10.65
CA ASP A 354 -25.03 -3.14 11.53
C ASP A 354 -24.78 -3.44 13.01
N SER A 355 -24.44 -4.69 13.33
CA SER A 355 -24.38 -5.17 14.71
C SER A 355 -23.01 -4.91 15.34
N ALA A 356 -22.99 -4.75 16.67
CA ALA A 356 -21.76 -4.71 17.48
C ALA A 356 -20.85 -5.94 17.25
N LYS A 357 -21.41 -7.05 16.77
CA LYS A 357 -20.68 -8.25 16.33
C LYS A 357 -19.68 -7.95 15.21
N LEU A 358 -20.08 -7.19 14.18
CA LEU A 358 -19.19 -6.81 13.08
C LEU A 358 -18.00 -6.00 13.63
N LEU A 359 -18.28 -5.01 14.48
CA LEU A 359 -17.26 -4.16 15.11
C LEU A 359 -16.28 -4.98 15.97
N GLY A 360 -16.78 -5.98 16.70
CA GLY A 360 -15.96 -6.93 17.47
C GLY A 360 -15.07 -7.81 16.60
N PHE A 361 -15.53 -8.23 15.42
CA PHE A 361 -14.73 -9.12 14.57
C PHE A 361 -13.67 -8.36 13.77
N ILE A 362 -14.01 -7.17 13.26
CA ILE A 362 -13.03 -6.32 12.56
C ILE A 362 -11.94 -5.78 13.51
N THR A 363 -12.26 -5.57 14.80
CA THR A 363 -11.24 -5.19 15.80
C THR A 363 -10.24 -6.32 16.04
N LEU A 364 -10.70 -7.58 16.11
CA LEU A 364 -9.82 -8.74 16.19
C LEU A 364 -8.90 -8.84 14.97
N CYS A 365 -9.44 -8.66 13.76
CA CYS A 365 -8.64 -8.63 12.53
C CYS A 365 -7.58 -7.50 12.56
N GLY A 366 -7.99 -6.30 12.98
CA GLY A 366 -7.11 -5.15 13.08
C GLY A 366 -5.97 -5.38 14.08
N MET A 367 -6.28 -5.90 15.26
CA MET A 367 -5.28 -6.22 16.29
C MET A 367 -4.28 -7.27 15.80
N GLY A 368 -4.77 -8.32 15.13
CA GLY A 368 -3.92 -9.34 14.51
C GLY A 368 -2.95 -8.75 13.50
N PHE A 369 -3.45 -7.92 12.58
CA PHE A 369 -2.61 -7.23 11.59
C PHE A 369 -1.54 -6.33 12.24
N GLY A 370 -1.94 -5.53 13.24
CA GLY A 370 -1.04 -4.59 13.92
C GLY A 370 0.13 -5.28 14.61
N LEU A 371 -0.15 -6.42 15.28
CA LEU A 371 0.88 -7.24 15.93
C LEU A 371 1.89 -7.80 14.92
N THR A 372 1.41 -8.24 13.77
CA THR A 372 2.24 -8.80 12.71
C THR A 372 3.12 -7.75 12.04
N VAL A 373 2.55 -6.61 11.64
CA VAL A 373 3.29 -5.56 10.91
C VAL A 373 4.51 -5.09 11.69
N SER A 374 4.32 -4.75 12.97
CA SER A 374 5.40 -4.30 13.85
C SER A 374 6.50 -5.36 13.99
N SER A 375 6.12 -6.63 14.17
CA SER A 375 7.05 -7.74 14.33
C SER A 375 7.85 -8.02 13.04
N SER A 376 7.19 -8.00 11.87
CA SER A 376 7.86 -8.14 10.58
C SER A 376 8.86 -7.02 10.31
N THR A 377 8.51 -5.76 10.59
CA THR A 377 9.42 -4.62 10.41
C THR A 377 10.66 -4.72 11.33
N MET A 378 10.50 -5.24 12.55
CA MET A 378 11.64 -5.50 13.45
C MET A 378 12.56 -6.61 12.95
N ILE A 379 12.03 -7.71 12.37
CA ILE A 379 12.85 -8.79 11.80
C ILE A 379 13.79 -8.26 10.72
N VAL A 380 13.25 -7.45 9.80
CA VAL A 380 14.02 -6.85 8.70
C VAL A 380 15.12 -5.95 9.24
N SER A 381 14.82 -5.16 10.27
CA SER A 381 15.77 -4.21 10.85
C SER A 381 16.94 -4.88 11.59
N ILE A 382 16.72 -6.07 12.20
CA ILE A 382 17.71 -6.78 13.02
C ILE A 382 18.62 -7.69 12.18
N LYS A 383 18.10 -8.35 11.13
CA LYS A 383 18.84 -9.38 10.38
C LYS A 383 19.52 -8.89 9.10
N VAL A 384 19.17 -7.72 8.59
CA VAL A 384 19.79 -7.17 7.39
C VAL A 384 21.09 -6.45 7.78
N ALA A 385 22.21 -6.84 7.16
CA ALA A 385 23.49 -6.20 7.39
C ALA A 385 23.44 -4.72 6.98
N PRO A 386 24.17 -3.80 7.64
CA PRO A 386 24.11 -2.38 7.33
C PRO A 386 24.41 -2.00 5.86
N LYS A 387 25.12 -2.89 5.15
CA LYS A 387 25.45 -2.77 3.72
C LYS A 387 24.27 -2.97 2.77
N ASP A 388 23.15 -3.51 3.27
CA ASP A 388 21.94 -3.78 2.51
C ASP A 388 20.75 -2.91 2.97
N TYR A 389 20.95 -1.99 3.94
CA TYR A 389 19.93 -0.98 4.25
C TYR A 389 19.69 -0.09 3.03
N GLY A 390 18.46 -0.12 2.50
CA GLY A 390 18.05 0.63 1.32
C GLY A 390 18.15 -0.15 -0.01
N LYS A 391 18.45 -1.46 0.02
CA LYS A 391 18.34 -2.33 -1.16
C LYS A 391 17.01 -3.06 -1.20
#